data_AF-A0A3D5MTU2-F1
#
_entry.id   AF-A0A3D5MTU2-F1
#
_cell.length_a   1.000
_cell.length_b   1.000
_cell.length_c   1.000
_cell.angle_alpha   90.00
_cell.angle_beta   90.00
_cell.angle_gamma   90.00
#
_symmetry.space_group_name_H-M   'P 1'
#
loop_
_entity.id
_entity.type
_entity.pdbx_description
1 polymer ?
#
loop_
_entity_poly.entity_id
_entity_poly.type
_entity_poly.pdbx_seq_one_letter_code
_entity_poly.pdbx_strand_id
1 'polypeptide(L)' 'MAVKIISATHNGLEGFLIDVEVDIEKGLPQFIIVGLPDASVKEAKERVR' A
#
# COMPACT_ATOMS: atom_id res chain seq x y z
N MET A 1 0.86 -12.50 9.81
CA MET A 1 2.15 -11.96 10.30
C MET A 1 2.42 -10.70 9.50
N ALA A 2 2.33 -9.54 10.14
CA ALA A 2 2.53 -8.27 9.47
C ALA A 2 4.02 -8.01 9.22
N VAL A 3 4.38 -7.68 7.99
CA VAL A 3 5.70 -7.21 7.59
C VAL A 3 5.64 -5.70 7.42
N LYS A 4 6.64 -5.00 7.96
CA LYS A 4 6.77 -3.55 7.83
C LYS A 4 7.90 -3.21 6.87
N ILE A 5 7.63 -2.31 5.91
CA ILE A 5 8.57 -1.92 4.85
C ILE A 5 8.63 -0.40 4.78
N ILE A 6 9.84 0.16 4.73
CA ILE A 6 10.04 1.59 4.50
C ILE A 6 9.83 1.88 3.01
N SER A 7 9.03 2.89 2.70
CA SER A 7 8.71 3.33 1.35
C SER A 7 8.68 4.86 1.28
N ALA A 8 8.28 5.40 0.14
CA ALA A 8 8.12 6.84 -0.07
C ALA A 8 6.83 7.15 -0.84
N THR A 9 6.29 8.33 -0.60
CA THR A 9 5.17 8.90 -1.35
C THR A 9 5.42 10.39 -1.59
N HIS A 10 4.53 11.08 -2.30
CA HIS A 10 4.59 12.52 -2.48
C HIS A 10 3.26 13.17 -2.14
N ASN A 11 3.31 14.44 -1.72
CA ASN A 11 2.14 15.30 -1.62
C ASN A 11 2.46 16.62 -2.32
N GLY A 12 1.84 16.84 -3.48
CA GLY A 12 2.27 17.90 -4.39
C GLY A 12 3.68 17.66 -4.92
N LEU A 13 4.61 18.60 -4.65
CA LEU A 13 6.01 18.54 -5.07
C LEU A 13 6.96 18.03 -3.98
N GLU A 14 6.45 17.72 -2.79
CA GLU A 14 7.24 17.26 -1.65
C GLU A 14 7.17 15.74 -1.52
N GLY A 15 8.31 15.10 -1.27
CA GLY A 15 8.43 13.67 -1.03
C GLY A 15 8.52 13.36 0.46
N PHE A 16 7.85 12.29 0.89
CA PHE A 16 7.78 11.86 2.27
C PHE A 16 8.13 10.37 2.38
N LEU A 17 8.92 10.02 3.38
CA LEU A 17 9.07 8.63 3.77
C LEU A 17 7.79 8.16 4.46
N ILE A 18 7.38 6.93 4.14
CA ILE A 18 6.22 6.29 4.75
C ILE A 18 6.57 4.87 5.16
N ASP A 19 5.84 4.37 6.14
CA ASP A 19 5.87 2.97 6.51
C ASP A 19 4.66 2.25 5.88
N VAL A 20 4.92 1.13 5.21
CA VAL A 20 3.89 0.25 4.67
C VAL A 20 3.85 -1.03 5.48
N GLU A 21 2.67 -1.38 5.96
CA GLU A 21 2.42 -2.64 6.66
C GLU A 21 1.63 -3.57 5.74
N VAL A 22 2.11 -4.82 5.64
CA VAL A 22 1.51 -5.86 4.81
C VAL A 22 1.26 -7.08 5.66
N ASP A 23 0.02 -7.53 5.72
CA ASP A 23 -0.34 -8.79 6.35
C ASP A 23 -0.96 -9.74 5.33
N ILE A 24 -0.58 -11.01 5.43
CA ILE A 24 -1.04 -12.07 4.52
C ILE A 24 -1.60 -13.21 5.36
N GLU A 25 -2.87 -13.52 5.12
CA GLU A 25 -3.59 -14.61 5.77
C GLU A 25 -4.05 -15.66 4.76
N LYS A 26 -4.26 -16.89 5.24
CA LYS A 26 -4.81 -17.98 4.43
C LYS A 26 -6.33 -17.84 4.40
N GLY A 27 -6.93 -17.79 3.21
CA GLY A 27 -8.37 -17.63 3.06
C GLY A 27 -8.76 -17.36 1.62
N LEU A 28 -9.89 -16.68 1.42
CA LEU A 28 -10.31 -16.24 0.10
C LEU A 28 -9.34 -15.16 -0.44
N PRO A 29 -8.98 -15.20 -1.72
CA PRO A 29 -8.14 -14.17 -2.33
C PRO A 29 -8.79 -12.80 -2.22
N GLN A 30 -8.18 -11.91 -1.45
CA GLN A 30 -8.61 -10.53 -1.32
C GLN A 30 -7.37 -9.63 -1.19
N PHE A 31 -7.42 -8.47 -1.84
CA PHE A 31 -6.40 -7.44 -1.74
C PHE A 31 -7.05 -6.13 -1.28
N ILE A 32 -6.74 -5.70 -0.07
CA ILE A 32 -7.28 -4.48 0.53
C ILE A 32 -6.11 -3.55 0.82
N ILE A 33 -6.24 -2.28 0.41
CA ILE A 33 -5.31 -1.21 0.79
C ILE A 33 -6.09 -0.16 1.58
N VAL A 34 -5.56 0.24 2.73
CA VAL A 34 -6.12 1.28 3.61
C VAL A 34 -5.02 2.26 4.03
N GLY A 35 -5.41 3.40 4.61
CA GLY A 35 -4.48 4.38 5.18
C GLY A 35 -4.17 5.56 4.26
N LEU A 36 -3.69 5.33 3.03
CA LEU A 36 -3.40 6.42 2.09
C LEU A 36 -4.60 6.67 1.16
N PRO A 37 -5.22 7.87 1.16
CA PRO A 37 -6.38 8.19 0.33
C PRO A 37 -5.97 8.57 -1.10
N ASP A 38 -5.06 7.81 -1.71
CA ASP A 38 -4.52 8.10 -3.03
C ASP A 38 -5.16 7.20 -4.11
N ALA A 39 -5.63 7.82 -5.21
CA ALA A 39 -6.25 7.10 -6.31
C ALA A 39 -5.26 6.19 -7.05
N SER A 40 -4.04 6.65 -7.28
CA SER A 40 -2.98 5.87 -7.92
C SER A 40 -2.57 4.65 -7.08
N VAL A 41 -2.67 4.74 -5.75
CA VAL A 41 -2.51 3.58 -4.86
C VAL A 41 -3.66 2.58 -5.00
N LYS A 42 -4.92 3.05 -5.08
CA LYS A 42 -6.07 2.17 -5.31
C LYS A 42 -6.00 1.43 -6.65
N GLU A 43 -5.52 2.09 -7.69
CA GLU A 43 -5.32 1.49 -9.02
C GLU A 43 -4.11 0.55 -9.08
N ALA A 44 -3.11 0.75 -8.22
CA ALA A 44 -1.92 -0.10 -8.19
C ALA A 44 -2.23 -1.58 -7.95
N LYS A 45 -3.27 -1.89 -7.16
CA LYS A 45 -3.71 -3.26 -6.89
C LYS A 45 -4.08 -4.04 -8.15
N GLU A 46 -4.54 -3.37 -9.21
CA GLU A 46 -4.94 -4.04 -10.46
C GLU A 46 -3.72 -4.39 -11.33
N ARG A 47 -2.60 -3.70 -11.10
CA ARG A 47 -1.33 -3.95 -11.81
C ARG A 47 -0.52 -5.07 -11.18
N VAL A 48 -0.75 -5.36 -9.91
CA VAL A 48 -0.07 -6.44 -9.17
C VAL A 48 -0.92 -7.71 -9.28
N ARG A 49 -0.38 -8.78 -9.89
CA ARG A 49 -1.04 -10.09 -10.06
C ARG A 49 -0.44 -11.13 -9.14
#